data_AF-A0A920PVX1-F1
#
_entry.id   AF-A0A920PVX1-F1
#
_cell.length_a   1.000
_cell.length_b   1.000
_cell.length_c   1.000
_cell.angle_alpha   90.00
_cell.angle_beta   90.00
_cell.angle_gamma   90.00
#
_symmetry.space_group_name_H-M   'P 1'
#
loop_
_entity.id
_entity.type
_entity.pdbx_description
1 polymer ?
#
loop_
_entity_poly.entity_id
_entity_poly.type
_entity_poly.pdbx_seq_one_letter_code
_entity_poly.pdbx_strand_id
1 'polypeptide(L)'
;MDPLKNLAKKGLYSPEQEHDACGVGVVANIKGQKTHQIIEEGVQVLINLGHRGAAGRDPDTGDGAGMLIQTPSKLFEREAVALGIDLPAAGEYGVGMVFLPPEVQTECRSLINKVVEAEGLEVWVGVTCLLI
;
A
#
# COMPACT_ATOMS: atom_id res chain seq x y z
N MET A 1 -3.22 -47.23 4.75
CA MET A 1 -2.05 -46.42 4.37
C MET A 1 -2.56 -45.25 3.56
N ASP A 2 -2.23 -44.03 3.97
CA ASP A 2 -2.71 -42.80 3.34
C ASP A 2 -2.05 -42.61 1.95
N PRO A 3 -2.80 -42.63 0.84
CA PRO A 3 -2.26 -42.51 -0.51
C PRO A 3 -1.46 -41.22 -0.73
N LEU A 4 -1.85 -40.13 -0.06
CA LEU A 4 -1.21 -38.83 -0.17
C LEU A 4 0.21 -38.86 0.40
N LYS A 5 0.43 -39.57 1.51
CA LYS A 5 1.75 -39.75 2.12
C LYS A 5 2.72 -40.55 1.23
N ASN A 6 2.21 -41.45 0.39
CA ASN A 6 3.04 -42.24 -0.51
C ASN A 6 3.44 -41.46 -1.76
N LEU A 7 2.56 -40.60 -2.27
CA LEU A 7 2.85 -39.68 -3.37
C LEU A 7 3.89 -38.63 -2.98
N ALA A 8 3.77 -38.04 -1.77
CA ALA A 8 4.76 -37.11 -1.24
C ALA A 8 6.16 -37.73 -1.05
N LYS A 9 6.25 -39.05 -0.82
CA LYS A 9 7.54 -39.77 -0.66
C LYS A 9 8.16 -40.27 -1.96
N LYS A 10 7.40 -40.36 -3.06
CA LYS A 10 7.85 -40.93 -4.35
C LYS A 10 7.76 -39.96 -5.53
N GLY A 11 7.16 -38.79 -5.35
CA GLY A 11 7.08 -37.75 -6.38
C GLY A 11 8.37 -36.93 -6.47
N LEU A 12 8.48 -36.13 -7.55
CA LEU A 12 9.57 -35.14 -7.72
C LEU A 12 9.41 -33.91 -6.81
N TYR A 13 8.26 -33.79 -6.13
CA TYR A 13 7.99 -32.73 -5.18
C TYR A 13 8.63 -33.05 -3.82
N SER A 14 9.50 -32.16 -3.34
CA SER A 14 10.04 -32.22 -1.98
C SER A 14 9.40 -31.13 -1.12
N PRO A 15 8.54 -31.46 -0.14
CA PRO A 15 7.97 -30.49 0.79
C PRO A 15 9.03 -29.70 1.57
N GLU A 16 10.24 -30.24 1.72
CA GLU A 16 11.37 -29.60 2.39
C GLU A 16 11.96 -28.43 1.59
N GLN A 17 11.62 -28.33 0.30
CA GLN A 17 12.05 -27.26 -0.61
C GLN A 17 10.92 -26.25 -0.90
N GLU A 18 9.78 -26.38 -0.23
CA GLU A 18 8.69 -25.42 -0.33
C GLU A 18 9.04 -24.15 0.46
N HIS A 19 9.08 -23.01 -0.22
CA HIS A 19 9.40 -21.72 0.38
C HIS A 19 8.35 -20.67 -0.01
N ASP A 20 7.75 -20.02 1.00
CA ASP A 20 6.87 -18.89 0.78
C ASP A 20 7.64 -17.69 0.20
N ALA A 21 7.18 -17.21 -0.95
CA ALA A 21 7.84 -16.19 -1.76
C ALA A 21 7.30 -14.77 -1.50
N CYS A 22 7.20 -14.35 -0.23
CA CYS A 22 6.84 -12.96 0.13
C CYS A 22 7.83 -12.36 1.13
N GLY A 23 8.40 -11.20 0.78
CA GLY A 23 9.29 -10.41 1.62
C GLY A 23 8.55 -9.35 2.43
N VAL A 24 8.90 -9.21 3.72
CA VAL A 24 8.43 -8.09 4.56
C VAL A 24 9.64 -7.53 5.31
N GLY A 25 9.69 -6.21 5.47
CA GLY A 25 10.68 -5.53 6.29
C GLY A 25 10.08 -4.31 6.98
N VAL A 26 10.74 -3.85 8.04
CA VAL A 26 10.32 -2.69 8.82
C VAL A 26 11.54 -1.82 9.09
N VAL A 27 11.35 -0.51 8.95
CA VAL A 27 12.34 0.50 9.35
C VAL A 27 11.69 1.40 10.39
N ALA A 28 12.39 1.64 11.49
CA ALA A 28 11.89 2.47 12.59
C ALA A 28 12.99 3.37 13.13
N ASN A 29 12.67 4.66 13.30
CA ASN A 29 13.54 5.57 14.02
C ASN A 29 13.25 5.46 15.52
N ILE A 30 14.17 4.86 16.29
CA ILE A 30 14.01 4.62 17.74
C ILE A 30 13.85 5.89 18.58
N LYS A 31 14.27 7.05 18.06
CA LYS A 31 14.10 8.36 18.70
C LYS A 31 12.78 9.03 18.32
N GLY A 32 11.98 8.41 17.46
CA GLY A 32 10.69 8.95 16.99
C GLY A 32 10.81 10.15 16.05
N GLN A 33 12.00 10.43 15.50
CA GLN A 33 12.20 11.57 14.62
C GLN A 33 11.68 11.30 13.20
N LYS A 34 10.78 12.16 12.72
CA LYS A 34 10.27 12.12 11.34
C LYS A 34 11.32 12.67 10.38
N THR A 35 11.76 11.85 9.42
CA THR A 35 12.76 12.21 8.40
C THR A 35 12.41 11.57 7.06
N HIS A 36 12.90 12.12 5.94
CA HIS A 36 12.74 11.46 4.64
C HIS A 36 13.63 10.23 4.50
N GLN A 37 14.75 10.18 5.23
CA GLN A 37 15.69 9.05 5.23
C GLN A 37 14.99 7.70 5.50
N ILE A 38 14.00 7.65 6.40
CA ILE A 38 13.28 6.40 6.70
C ILE A 38 12.49 5.86 5.50
N ILE A 39 12.06 6.75 4.59
CA ILE A 39 11.39 6.39 3.34
C ILE A 39 12.40 5.81 2.36
N GLU A 40 13.56 6.44 2.21
CA GLU A 40 14.67 5.95 1.37
C GLU A 40 15.14 4.56 1.84
N GLU A 41 15.30 4.38 3.15
CA GLU A 41 15.64 3.09 3.76
C GLU A 41 14.54 2.04 3.50
N GLY A 42 13.26 2.41 3.62
CA GLY A 42 12.15 1.52 3.27
C GLY A 42 12.14 1.11 1.79
N VAL A 43 12.45 2.04 0.88
CA VAL A 43 12.57 1.74 -0.55
C VAL A 43 13.74 0.78 -0.79
N GLN A 44 14.87 1.01 -0.11
CA GLN A 44 16.02 0.11 -0.20
C GLN A 44 15.68 -1.30 0.31
N VAL A 45 14.87 -1.43 1.36
CA VAL A 45 14.35 -2.73 1.82
C VAL A 45 13.54 -3.42 0.72
N LEU A 46 12.62 -2.71 0.05
CA LEU A 46 11.85 -3.28 -1.06
C LEU A 46 12.75 -3.74 -2.21
N ILE A 47 13.76 -2.95 -2.59
CA ILE A 47 14.76 -3.33 -3.61
C ILE A 47 15.48 -4.61 -3.20
N ASN A 48 15.92 -4.70 -1.94
CA ASN A 48 16.62 -5.87 -1.43
C ASN A 48 15.73 -7.12 -1.38
N LEU A 49 14.41 -6.95 -1.21
CA LEU A 49 13.44 -8.04 -1.24
C LEU A 49 13.02 -8.46 -2.65
N GLY A 50 13.50 -7.78 -3.71
CA GLY A 50 13.13 -8.09 -5.09
C GLY A 50 13.40 -9.54 -5.52
N HIS A 51 14.44 -10.18 -4.97
CA HIS A 51 14.74 -11.60 -5.23
C HIS A 51 13.68 -12.58 -4.67
N ARG A 52 12.79 -12.09 -3.80
CA ARG A 52 11.64 -12.82 -3.26
C ARG A 52 10.33 -12.45 -3.93
N GLY A 53 10.34 -11.47 -4.85
CA GLY A 53 9.15 -11.08 -5.58
C GLY A 53 8.85 -12.08 -6.69
N ALA A 54 7.57 -12.38 -6.89
CA ALA A 54 7.12 -13.01 -8.13
C ALA A 54 7.17 -11.97 -9.25
N ALA A 55 7.93 -12.29 -10.29
CA ALA A 55 7.91 -11.54 -11.55
C ALA A 55 6.86 -12.13 -12.47
N GLY A 56 6.16 -11.27 -13.21
CA GLY A 56 5.20 -11.68 -14.22
C GLY A 56 5.85 -12.35 -15.43
N ARG A 57 5.07 -12.50 -16.50
CA ARG A 57 5.56 -13.11 -17.75
C ARG A 57 6.55 -12.21 -18.50
N ASP A 58 6.54 -10.91 -18.21
CA ASP A 58 7.40 -9.89 -18.80
C ASP A 58 8.24 -9.21 -17.69
N PRO A 59 9.37 -8.57 -18.03
CA PRO A 59 10.27 -7.99 -17.04
C PRO A 59 9.72 -6.76 -16.33
N ASP A 60 8.63 -6.17 -16.82
CA ASP A 60 8.08 -4.90 -16.32
C ASP A 60 6.91 -5.12 -15.34
N THR A 61 6.39 -6.34 -15.24
CA THR A 61 5.29 -6.69 -14.33
C THR A 61 5.76 -7.52 -13.14
N GLY A 62 5.16 -7.24 -11.98
CA GLY A 62 5.31 -8.04 -10.77
C GLY A 62 3.99 -8.11 -10.01
N ASP A 63 3.87 -9.07 -9.09
CA ASP A 63 2.62 -9.33 -8.37
C ASP A 63 2.23 -8.17 -7.43
N GLY A 64 3.21 -7.41 -6.94
CA GLY A 64 2.98 -6.19 -6.17
C GLY A 64 4.09 -5.86 -5.17
N ALA A 65 4.25 -4.56 -4.89
CA ALA A 65 5.10 -4.05 -3.81
C ALA A 65 4.42 -2.84 -3.18
N GLY A 66 4.67 -2.59 -1.89
CA GLY A 66 4.06 -1.48 -1.18
C GLY A 66 4.76 -1.14 0.12
N MET A 67 4.57 0.09 0.56
CA MET A 67 5.08 0.59 1.83
C MET A 67 3.97 1.33 2.56
N LEU A 68 3.71 0.94 3.80
CA LEU A 68 2.86 1.71 4.69
C LEU A 68 3.72 2.74 5.43
N ILE A 69 3.31 4.00 5.36
CA ILE A 69 4.01 5.12 6.00
C ILE A 69 3.04 5.90 6.89
N GLN A 70 3.60 6.72 7.79
CA GLN A 70 2.82 7.72 8.50
C GLN A 70 2.29 8.77 7.53
N THR A 71 1.12 9.34 7.81
CA THR A 71 0.53 10.44 7.03
C THR A 71 1.56 11.57 6.85
N PRO A 72 1.97 11.90 5.61
CA PRO A 72 2.98 12.93 5.35
C PRO A 72 2.39 14.33 5.45
N SER A 73 2.06 14.80 6.67
CA SER A 73 1.30 16.05 6.87
C SER A 73 1.91 17.28 6.21
N LYS A 74 3.24 17.44 6.26
CA LYS A 74 3.92 18.55 5.58
C LYS A 74 3.70 18.58 4.06
N LEU A 75 3.56 17.41 3.43
CA LEU A 75 3.22 17.32 2.01
C LEU A 75 1.79 17.79 1.80
N PHE A 76 0.83 17.24 2.55
CA PHE A 76 -0.59 17.59 2.40
C PHE A 76 -0.90 19.04 2.74
N GLU A 77 -0.28 19.62 3.77
CA GLU A 77 -0.38 21.04 4.10
C GLU A 77 0.05 21.91 2.91
N ARG A 78 1.18 21.57 2.27
CA ARG A 78 1.68 22.29 1.10
C ARG A 78 0.73 22.20 -0.09
N GLU A 79 0.23 21.00 -0.39
CA GLU A 79 -0.71 20.80 -1.51
C GLU A 79 -2.09 21.43 -1.22
N ALA A 80 -2.56 21.40 0.02
CA ALA A 80 -3.82 22.02 0.44
C ALA A 80 -3.80 23.54 0.22
N VAL A 81 -2.68 24.21 0.55
CA VAL A 81 -2.50 25.65 0.27
C VAL A 81 -2.61 25.94 -1.23
N ALA A 82 -2.03 25.10 -2.09
CA ALA A 82 -2.13 25.28 -3.54
C ALA A 82 -3.57 25.11 -4.08
N LEU A 83 -4.40 24.34 -3.37
CA LEU A 83 -5.81 24.10 -3.69
C LEU A 83 -6.78 25.07 -3.00
N GLY A 84 -6.27 26.00 -2.17
CA GLY A 84 -7.10 26.93 -1.40
C GLY A 84 -7.88 26.27 -0.25
N ILE A 85 -7.38 25.14 0.25
CA ILE A 85 -7.98 24.37 1.34
C ILE A 85 -7.25 24.73 2.65
N ASP A 86 -8.03 25.07 3.68
CA ASP A 86 -7.51 25.24 5.04
C ASP A 86 -7.52 23.88 5.75
N LEU A 87 -6.39 23.17 5.69
CA LEU A 87 -6.28 21.82 6.24
C LEU A 87 -6.06 21.88 7.77
N PRO A 88 -6.83 21.12 8.58
CA PRO A 88 -6.61 21.03 10.02
C PRO A 88 -5.22 20.51 10.40
N ALA A 89 -4.87 20.64 11.68
CA ALA A 89 -3.58 20.18 12.17
C ALA A 89 -3.42 18.65 11.99
N ALA A 90 -2.17 18.19 11.89
CA ALA A 90 -1.86 16.76 11.81
C ALA A 90 -2.53 15.97 12.95
N GLY A 91 -3.37 15.00 12.60
CA GLY A 91 -4.17 14.21 13.54
C GLY A 91 -5.63 14.63 13.65
N GLU A 92 -6.00 15.78 13.09
CA GLU A 92 -7.38 16.28 13.02
C GLU A 92 -8.03 16.03 11.64
N TYR A 93 -7.29 15.44 10.72
CA TYR A 93 -7.79 15.03 9.41
C TYR A 93 -7.39 13.59 9.06
N GLY A 94 -8.22 12.96 8.22
CA GLY A 94 -7.98 11.64 7.64
C GLY A 94 -7.56 11.71 6.18
N VAL A 95 -6.89 10.65 5.70
CA VAL A 95 -6.53 10.49 4.29
C VAL A 95 -6.96 9.11 3.83
N GLY A 96 -7.77 9.07 2.78
CA GLY A 96 -8.18 7.84 2.11
C GLY A 96 -7.51 7.70 0.76
N MET A 97 -6.72 6.63 0.58
CA MET A 97 -6.19 6.22 -0.71
C MET A 97 -7.06 5.08 -1.24
N VAL A 98 -7.72 5.29 -2.38
CA VAL A 98 -8.62 4.28 -2.96
C VAL A 98 -8.43 4.16 -4.47
N PHE A 99 -8.53 2.92 -4.96
CA PHE A 99 -8.59 2.63 -6.38
C PHE A 99 -10.05 2.55 -6.83
N LEU A 100 -10.38 3.27 -7.90
CA LEU A 100 -11.72 3.33 -8.46
C LEU A 100 -11.74 2.77 -9.87
N PRO A 101 -12.77 1.98 -10.26
CA PRO A 101 -12.95 1.58 -11.65
C PRO A 101 -13.16 2.82 -12.54
N PRO A 102 -12.42 2.97 -13.66
CA PRO A 102 -12.52 4.15 -14.51
C PRO A 102 -13.94 4.46 -15.02
N GLU A 103 -14.72 3.42 -15.33
CA GLU A 103 -16.03 3.51 -15.97
C GLU A 103 -17.12 4.02 -15.03
N VAL A 104 -16.97 3.80 -13.73
CA VAL A 104 -17.96 4.15 -12.69
C VAL A 104 -17.36 4.99 -11.57
N GLN A 105 -16.23 5.65 -11.84
CA GLN A 105 -15.50 6.41 -10.81
C GLN A 105 -16.36 7.51 -10.17
N THR A 106 -17.27 8.13 -10.93
CA THR A 106 -18.10 9.25 -10.46
C THR A 106 -19.15 8.76 -9.47
N GLU A 107 -19.78 7.63 -9.76
CA GLU A 107 -20.75 6.96 -8.91
C GLU A 107 -20.09 6.48 -7.62
N CYS A 108 -18.91 5.84 -7.73
CA CYS A 108 -18.14 5.41 -6.57
C CYS A 108 -17.72 6.59 -5.68
N ARG A 109 -17.24 7.70 -6.26
CA ARG A 109 -16.93 8.93 -5.53
C ARG A 109 -18.14 9.49 -4.80
N SER A 110 -19.27 9.56 -5.49
CA SER A 110 -20.52 10.06 -4.89
C SER A 110 -20.95 9.17 -3.71
N LEU A 111 -20.82 7.84 -3.84
CA LEU A 111 -21.14 6.92 -2.76
C LEU A 111 -20.20 7.11 -1.55
N ILE A 112 -18.89 7.21 -1.79
CA ILE A 112 -17.89 7.45 -0.73
C ILE A 112 -18.22 8.77 0.00
N ASN A 113 -18.43 9.86 -0.74
CA ASN A 113 -18.74 11.16 -0.15
C ASN A 113 -20.02 11.12 0.68
N LYS A 114 -21.08 10.47 0.18
CA LYS A 114 -22.34 10.30 0.94
C LYS A 114 -22.14 9.57 2.26
N VAL A 115 -21.29 8.54 2.29
CA VAL A 115 -20.99 7.80 3.53
C VAL A 115 -20.17 8.67 4.48
N VAL A 116 -19.15 9.37 3.99
CA VAL A 116 -18.33 10.28 4.81
C VAL A 116 -19.19 11.39 5.43
N GLU A 117 -20.07 12.00 4.64
CA GLU A 117 -21.02 13.02 5.10
C GLU A 117 -22.03 12.45 6.12
N ALA A 118 -22.51 11.22 5.92
CA ALA A 118 -23.41 10.55 6.86
C ALA A 118 -22.75 10.26 8.22
N GLU A 119 -21.44 10.07 8.26
CA GLU A 119 -20.63 9.97 9.48
C GLU A 119 -20.29 11.35 10.09
N GLY A 120 -20.79 12.45 9.52
CA GLY A 120 -20.59 13.81 10.02
C GLY A 120 -19.21 14.40 9.70
N LEU A 121 -18.50 13.84 8.71
CA LEU A 121 -17.19 14.31 8.27
C LEU A 121 -17.30 15.14 6.99
N GLU A 122 -16.33 16.03 6.78
CA GLU A 122 -16.23 16.86 5.58
C GLU A 122 -15.18 16.29 4.60
N VAL A 123 -15.46 16.38 3.29
CA VAL A 123 -14.54 15.98 2.22
C VAL A 123 -13.93 17.23 1.58
N TRP A 124 -12.62 17.46 1.77
CA TRP A 124 -11.94 18.63 1.20
C TRP A 124 -11.34 18.41 -0.19
N VAL A 125 -10.81 17.22 -0.46
CA VAL A 125 -10.23 16.87 -1.77
C VAL A 125 -10.99 15.68 -2.33
N GLY A 126 -11.50 15.81 -3.56
CA GLY A 126 -12.11 14.69 -4.26
C GLY A 126 -11.14 13.52 -4.37
N VAL A 127 -11.57 12.33 -3.94
CA VAL A 127 -10.86 11.04 -3.95
C VAL A 127 -9.79 10.96 -5.06
N THR A 128 -8.51 11.12 -4.80
CA THR A 128 -7.53 11.09 -5.91
C THR A 128 -7.34 9.65 -6.36
N CYS A 129 -7.61 9.36 -7.64
CA CYS A 129 -7.38 8.03 -8.21
C CYS A 129 -5.89 7.94 -8.57
N LEU A 130 -5.17 6.96 -8.01
CA LEU A 130 -3.85 6.60 -8.53
C LEU A 130 -4.06 5.39 -9.43
N LEU A 131 -3.91 5.59 -10.73
CA LEU A 131 -3.73 4.48 -11.66
C LEU A 131 -2.27 4.02 -11.48
N ILE A 132 -2.07 2.76 -11.14
CA ILE A 132 -0.77 2.08 -11.30
C ILE A 132 -0.73 1.51 -12.70
#